data_AF-A0A530R206-F1
#
_entry.id   AF-A0A530R206-F1
#
_cell.length_a   1.000
_cell.length_b   1.000
_cell.length_c   1.000
_cell.angle_alpha   90.00
_cell.angle_beta   90.00
_cell.angle_gamma   90.00
#
_symmetry.space_group_name_H-M   'P 1'
#
loop_
_entity.id
_entity.type
_entity.pdbx_description
1 polymer ?
#
loop_
_entity_poly.entity_id
_entity_poly.type
_entity_poly.pdbx_seq_one_letter_code
_entity_poly.pdbx_strand_id
1 'polypeptide(L)'
;VNISTASAFVIAACGVPVAKHGNRGLSSQTGAADVLTALGVKIDIPPETIGRCIHDTGVGFMFAPAHHPAMKHVGPIRVELGTRTIFNLLGPLSNPASVSRQMVGVFLPEWIMPVAETLKALGADHAWVAHGDGYDEITTTGETQVAELVGGEIRSFSLTPEAVGLKRHTKDELRGGDAAYNAQALRDMLGGAAGAFRDTVLMNAGAGLVVAGKATTLADGMATAAQAIDSGRSLKVLDRLVEISNG
;
A
#
# COMPACT_ATOMS: atom_id res chain seq x y z
N VAL A 1 7.07 4.99 8.97
CA VAL A 1 7.46 3.73 8.27
C VAL A 1 6.63 3.57 6.99
N ASN A 2 6.90 2.58 6.12
CA ASN A 2 6.20 2.42 4.83
C ASN A 2 5.18 1.26 4.86
N ILE A 3 4.00 1.52 5.43
CA ILE A 3 2.95 0.51 5.67
C ILE A 3 2.40 -0.07 4.37
N SER A 4 1.98 0.76 3.40
CA SER A 4 1.45 0.24 2.13
C SER A 4 2.44 -0.63 1.33
N THR A 5 3.75 -0.44 1.52
CA THR A 5 4.80 -1.26 0.86
C THR A 5 4.96 -2.59 1.60
N ALA A 6 5.01 -2.56 2.93
CA ALA A 6 5.01 -3.77 3.75
C ALA A 6 3.77 -4.64 3.52
N SER A 7 2.58 -4.03 3.49
CA SER A 7 1.32 -4.74 3.24
C SER A 7 1.30 -5.42 1.87
N ALA A 8 1.93 -4.84 0.83
CA ALA A 8 2.01 -5.48 -0.49
C ALA A 8 2.74 -6.83 -0.44
N PHE A 9 3.85 -6.93 0.29
CA PHE A 9 4.58 -8.19 0.48
C PHE A 9 3.76 -9.22 1.26
N VAL A 10 3.06 -8.78 2.30
CA VAL A 10 2.22 -9.66 3.13
C VAL A 10 1.03 -10.20 2.32
N ILE A 11 0.36 -9.34 1.54
CA ILE A 11 -0.75 -9.72 0.65
C ILE A 11 -0.26 -10.71 -0.42
N ALA A 12 0.91 -10.46 -1.03
CA ALA A 12 1.52 -11.36 -2.00
C ALA A 12 1.86 -12.73 -1.40
N ALA A 13 2.37 -12.77 -0.17
CA ALA A 13 2.65 -14.02 0.55
C ALA A 13 1.39 -14.84 0.88
N CYS A 14 0.22 -14.21 0.86
CA CYS A 14 -1.09 -14.88 0.96
C CYS A 14 -1.63 -15.37 -0.40
N GLY A 15 -0.84 -15.28 -1.48
CA GLY A 15 -1.19 -15.77 -2.80
C GLY A 15 -2.09 -14.83 -3.62
N VAL A 16 -2.07 -13.53 -3.31
CA VAL A 16 -2.74 -12.50 -4.12
C VAL A 16 -1.70 -11.80 -5.00
N PRO A 17 -1.86 -11.77 -6.33
CA PRO A 17 -1.00 -10.98 -7.20
C PRO A 17 -1.14 -9.48 -6.89
N VAL A 18 -0.03 -8.80 -6.61
CA VAL A 18 0.02 -7.38 -6.26
C VAL A 18 0.80 -6.58 -7.29
N ALA A 19 0.10 -5.68 -7.98
CA ALA A 19 0.72 -4.68 -8.83
C ALA A 19 0.83 -3.36 -8.05
N LYS A 20 1.95 -3.15 -7.35
CA LYS A 20 2.17 -1.97 -6.50
C LYS A 20 2.61 -0.78 -7.36
N HIS A 21 1.74 0.21 -7.51
CA HIS A 21 2.11 1.52 -8.07
C HIS A 21 2.68 2.41 -6.96
N GLY A 22 3.75 3.14 -7.25
CA GLY A 22 4.35 4.06 -6.28
C GLY A 22 5.42 4.97 -6.85
N ASN A 23 5.87 5.91 -6.02
CA ASN A 23 6.86 6.91 -6.39
C ASN A 23 7.88 7.12 -5.24
N ARG A 24 8.87 7.98 -5.49
CA ARG A 24 9.76 8.53 -4.45
C ARG A 24 9.00 9.50 -3.54
N GLY A 25 9.58 9.78 -2.37
CA GLY A 25 9.01 10.72 -1.41
C GLY A 25 8.88 12.12 -2.00
N LEU A 26 7.65 12.66 -2.05
CA LEU A 26 7.38 14.06 -2.43
C LEU A 26 6.95 14.89 -1.22
N SER A 27 6.13 14.32 -0.32
CA SER A 27 5.64 14.95 0.91
C SER A 27 6.08 14.23 2.19
N SER A 28 6.58 12.99 2.08
CA SER A 28 7.22 12.24 3.15
C SER A 28 8.74 12.24 2.95
N GLN A 29 9.50 12.03 4.03
CA GLN A 29 10.96 11.92 3.96
C GLN A 29 11.42 10.78 3.01
N THR A 30 10.62 9.72 2.91
CA THR A 30 10.96 8.51 2.16
C THR A 30 9.72 7.93 1.48
N GLY A 31 9.77 7.70 0.17
CA GLY A 31 8.70 7.05 -0.61
C GLY A 31 8.92 5.55 -0.77
N ALA A 32 7.94 4.87 -1.36
CA ALA A 32 8.02 3.43 -1.62
C ALA A 32 9.21 3.05 -2.51
N ALA A 33 9.48 3.86 -3.54
CA ALA A 33 10.62 3.64 -4.44
C ALA A 33 11.98 3.73 -3.71
N ASP A 34 12.11 4.65 -2.75
CA ASP A 34 13.34 4.85 -1.99
C ASP A 34 13.61 3.66 -1.07
N VAL A 35 12.57 3.19 -0.35
CA VAL A 35 12.68 1.98 0.50
C VAL A 35 12.96 0.72 -0.31
N LEU A 36 12.25 0.51 -1.42
CA LEU A 36 12.47 -0.67 -2.27
C LEU A 36 13.90 -0.71 -2.83
N THR A 37 14.43 0.45 -3.25
CA THR A 37 15.83 0.56 -3.69
C THR A 37 16.79 0.21 -2.54
N ALA A 38 16.54 0.74 -1.34
CA ALA A 38 17.37 0.45 -0.16
C ALA A 38 17.29 -1.02 0.30
N LEU A 39 16.19 -1.72 -0.02
CA LEU A 39 16.03 -3.17 0.18
C LEU A 39 16.73 -4.02 -0.90
N GLY A 40 17.28 -3.40 -1.95
CA GLY A 40 17.96 -4.08 -3.06
C GLY A 40 17.07 -4.42 -4.25
N VAL A 41 15.80 -3.99 -4.25
CA VAL A 41 14.89 -4.22 -5.39
C VAL A 41 15.27 -3.28 -6.53
N LYS A 42 15.44 -3.83 -7.74
CA LYS A 42 15.63 -3.01 -8.94
C LYS A 42 14.29 -2.49 -9.43
N ILE A 43 14.07 -1.18 -9.32
CA ILE A 43 12.77 -0.54 -9.58
C ILE A 43 12.63 0.03 -11.01
N ASP A 44 13.75 0.24 -11.69
CA ASP A 44 13.86 0.76 -13.05
C ASP A 44 13.93 -0.39 -14.07
N ILE A 45 12.93 -1.26 -14.00
CA ILE A 45 12.82 -2.46 -14.84
C ILE A 45 11.70 -2.32 -15.89
N PRO A 46 11.82 -2.97 -17.05
CA PRO A 46 10.81 -2.88 -18.11
C PRO A 46 9.53 -3.67 -17.75
N PRO A 47 8.38 -3.36 -18.37
CA PRO A 47 7.08 -3.99 -18.06
C PRO A 47 7.09 -5.52 -18.10
N GLU A 48 7.85 -6.13 -19.01
CA GLU A 48 7.98 -7.58 -19.12
C GLU A 48 8.61 -8.17 -17.84
N THR A 49 9.61 -7.50 -17.29
CA THR A 49 10.25 -7.93 -16.04
C THR A 49 9.34 -7.70 -14.84
N ILE A 50 8.57 -6.60 -14.81
CA ILE A 50 7.53 -6.38 -13.79
C ILE A 50 6.49 -7.50 -13.84
N GLY A 51 6.06 -7.91 -15.03
CA GLY A 51 5.15 -9.03 -15.24
C GLY A 51 5.70 -10.34 -14.68
N ARG A 52 6.99 -10.64 -14.93
CA ARG A 52 7.67 -11.79 -14.30
C ARG A 52 7.72 -11.66 -12.78
N CYS A 53 8.04 -10.50 -12.22
CA CYS A 53 8.04 -10.31 -10.77
C CYS A 53 6.66 -10.64 -10.17
N ILE A 54 5.57 -10.16 -10.78
CA ILE A 54 4.22 -10.46 -10.30
C ILE A 54 3.92 -11.96 -10.41
N HIS A 55 4.21 -12.58 -11.55
CA HIS A 55 3.96 -14.00 -11.79
C HIS A 55 4.78 -14.89 -10.85
N ASP A 56 6.07 -14.61 -10.72
CA ASP A 56 7.05 -15.45 -10.05
C ASP A 56 7.25 -15.08 -8.58
N THR A 57 6.74 -13.98 -8.06
CA THR A 57 6.86 -13.65 -6.62
C THR A 57 5.53 -13.28 -5.98
N GLY A 58 4.50 -13.01 -6.79
CA GLY A 58 3.24 -12.47 -6.34
C GLY A 58 3.22 -10.94 -6.25
N VAL A 59 4.35 -10.24 -6.45
CA VAL A 59 4.38 -8.77 -6.39
C VAL A 59 5.31 -8.16 -7.44
N GLY A 60 4.90 -7.03 -8.01
CA GLY A 60 5.75 -6.19 -8.86
C GLY A 60 5.54 -4.71 -8.54
N PHE A 61 6.61 -3.93 -8.71
CA PHE A 61 6.60 -2.50 -8.47
C PHE A 61 6.60 -1.74 -9.80
N MET A 62 5.64 -0.85 -9.97
CA MET A 62 5.56 0.07 -11.10
C MET A 62 5.98 1.46 -10.63
N PHE A 63 7.16 1.91 -11.08
CA PHE A 63 7.69 3.20 -10.71
C PHE A 63 7.00 4.31 -11.51
N ALA A 64 6.23 5.17 -10.84
CA ALA A 64 5.32 6.13 -11.49
C ALA A 64 5.95 6.97 -12.62
N PRO A 65 7.17 7.54 -12.49
CA PRO A 65 7.80 8.31 -13.56
C PRO A 65 8.06 7.50 -14.85
N ALA A 66 8.28 6.18 -14.74
CA ALA A 66 8.51 5.31 -15.88
C ALA A 66 7.20 5.00 -16.64
N HIS A 67 6.06 4.93 -15.93
CA HIS A 67 4.76 4.59 -16.52
C HIS A 67 3.90 5.81 -16.88
N HIS A 68 4.24 6.99 -16.36
CA HIS A 68 3.53 8.23 -16.66
C HIS A 68 4.50 9.31 -17.18
N PRO A 69 5.20 9.08 -18.30
CA PRO A 69 6.25 9.99 -18.79
C PRO A 69 5.72 11.39 -19.12
N ALA A 70 4.44 11.53 -19.47
CA ALA A 70 3.80 12.82 -19.70
C ALA A 70 3.78 13.71 -18.44
N MET A 71 3.87 13.12 -17.24
CA MET A 71 3.91 13.87 -15.98
C MET A 71 5.14 14.78 -15.86
N LYS A 72 6.20 14.57 -16.66
CA LYS A 72 7.36 15.46 -16.73
C LYS A 72 6.99 16.90 -17.12
N HIS A 73 5.88 17.11 -17.83
CA HIS A 73 5.44 18.42 -18.28
C HIS A 73 4.76 19.23 -17.16
N VAL A 74 4.15 18.56 -16.18
CA VAL A 74 3.47 19.20 -15.04
C VAL A 74 4.28 19.13 -13.75
N GLY A 75 5.28 18.25 -13.67
CA GLY A 75 6.14 18.05 -12.51
C GLY A 75 6.76 19.35 -11.96
N PRO A 76 7.46 20.16 -12.78
CA PRO A 76 8.08 21.41 -12.32
C PRO A 76 7.07 22.39 -11.72
N ILE A 77 5.92 22.57 -12.38
CA ILE A 77 4.85 23.47 -11.92
C ILE A 77 4.30 23.00 -10.57
N ARG A 78 4.14 21.69 -10.37
CA ARG A 78 3.68 21.15 -9.09
C ARG A 78 4.66 21.40 -7.94
N VAL A 79 5.97 21.35 -8.22
CA VAL A 79 7.01 21.67 -7.24
C VAL A 79 6.96 23.15 -6.88
N GLU A 80 6.86 24.03 -7.88
CA GLU A 80 6.77 25.48 -7.69
C GLU A 80 5.52 25.90 -6.90
N LEU A 81 4.37 25.27 -7.18
CA LEU A 81 3.13 25.53 -6.44
C LEU A 81 3.21 25.14 -4.97
N GLY A 82 4.01 24.12 -4.62
CA GLY A 82 4.23 23.71 -3.22
C GLY A 82 2.98 23.28 -2.44
N THR A 83 1.85 23.08 -3.11
CA THR A 83 0.56 22.76 -2.50
C THR A 83 -0.08 21.53 -3.14
N ARG A 84 -1.04 20.92 -2.43
CA ARG A 84 -1.80 19.77 -2.94
C ARG A 84 -2.76 20.23 -4.04
N THR A 85 -2.84 19.44 -5.11
CA THR A 85 -3.72 19.66 -6.26
C THR A 85 -4.44 18.35 -6.60
N ILE A 86 -5.31 18.35 -7.62
CA ILE A 86 -5.96 17.12 -8.11
C ILE A 86 -4.94 16.02 -8.47
N PHE A 87 -3.73 16.37 -8.91
CA PHE A 87 -2.66 15.41 -9.20
C PHE A 87 -2.21 14.59 -7.98
N ASN A 88 -2.49 15.04 -6.75
CA ASN A 88 -2.22 14.27 -5.53
C ASN A 88 -3.25 13.15 -5.31
N LEU A 89 -4.39 13.18 -6.00
CA LEU A 89 -5.42 12.13 -5.96
C LEU A 89 -5.28 11.14 -7.13
N LEU A 90 -4.64 11.53 -8.24
CA LEU A 90 -4.59 10.71 -9.46
C LEU A 90 -3.71 9.46 -9.37
N GLY A 91 -2.66 9.48 -8.53
CA GLY A 91 -1.71 8.37 -8.42
C GLY A 91 -2.36 6.98 -8.20
N PRO A 92 -3.21 6.81 -7.17
CA PRO A 92 -3.94 5.56 -6.95
C PRO A 92 -5.06 5.28 -7.96
N LEU A 93 -5.47 6.27 -8.76
CA LEU A 93 -6.51 6.12 -9.79
C LEU A 93 -5.93 5.71 -11.17
N SER A 94 -4.61 5.73 -11.33
CA SER A 94 -3.94 5.53 -12.62
C SER A 94 -2.95 4.35 -12.60
N ASN A 95 -3.28 3.26 -11.89
CA ASN A 95 -2.38 2.09 -11.83
C ASN A 95 -2.10 1.53 -13.24
N PRO A 96 -0.83 1.44 -13.68
CA PRO A 96 -0.49 1.00 -15.05
C PRO A 96 -0.92 -0.43 -15.39
N ALA A 97 -1.16 -1.28 -14.38
CA ALA A 97 -1.59 -2.67 -14.56
C ALA A 97 -3.12 -2.80 -14.69
N SER A 98 -3.88 -1.70 -14.71
CA SER A 98 -5.35 -1.70 -14.83
C SER A 98 -6.04 -2.63 -13.82
N VAL A 99 -5.58 -2.58 -12.56
CA VAL A 99 -6.15 -3.39 -11.48
C VAL A 99 -7.62 -3.03 -11.25
N SER A 100 -8.49 -4.03 -11.10
CA SER A 100 -9.91 -3.82 -10.77
C SER A 100 -10.18 -3.85 -9.26
N ARG A 101 -9.17 -4.21 -8.46
CA ARG A 101 -9.27 -4.32 -7.00
C ARG A 101 -8.16 -3.55 -6.31
N GLN A 102 -8.50 -2.68 -5.36
CA GLN A 102 -7.50 -1.79 -4.74
C GLN A 102 -7.84 -1.28 -3.35
N MET A 103 -6.80 -1.17 -2.52
CA MET A 103 -6.82 -0.42 -1.26
C MET A 103 -6.15 0.93 -1.48
N VAL A 104 -6.86 2.01 -1.21
CA VAL A 104 -6.41 3.39 -1.47
C VAL A 104 -6.46 4.21 -0.19
N GLY A 105 -5.38 4.92 0.06
CA GLY A 105 -5.29 5.98 1.03
C GLY A 105 -5.66 7.34 0.46
N VAL A 106 -6.35 8.17 1.23
CA VAL A 106 -6.53 9.59 0.92
C VAL A 106 -6.06 10.48 2.07
N PHE A 107 -5.48 11.62 1.72
CA PHE A 107 -4.79 12.49 2.68
C PHE A 107 -5.73 13.38 3.52
N LEU A 108 -7.00 13.51 3.14
CA LEU A 108 -8.07 14.18 3.90
C LEU A 108 -9.35 13.35 3.81
N PRO A 109 -10.20 13.36 4.85
CA PRO A 109 -11.41 12.56 4.90
C PRO A 109 -12.43 12.95 3.83
N GLU A 110 -12.47 14.22 3.43
CA GLU A 110 -13.38 14.71 2.38
C GLU A 110 -13.14 14.05 1.00
N TRP A 111 -11.96 13.45 0.77
CA TRP A 111 -11.64 12.75 -0.48
C TRP A 111 -12.06 11.29 -0.51
N ILE A 112 -12.52 10.71 0.61
CA ILE A 112 -12.90 9.30 0.69
C ILE A 112 -13.99 8.99 -0.35
N MET A 113 -15.10 9.72 -0.31
CA MET A 113 -16.24 9.45 -1.19
C MET A 113 -15.96 9.80 -2.66
N PRO A 114 -15.40 10.99 -3.00
CA PRO A 114 -15.07 11.32 -4.39
C PRO A 114 -14.13 10.31 -5.05
N VAL A 115 -13.14 9.79 -4.32
CA VAL A 115 -12.22 8.77 -4.85
C VAL A 115 -12.93 7.43 -5.03
N ALA A 116 -13.79 7.01 -4.10
CA ALA A 116 -14.57 5.78 -4.25
C ALA A 116 -15.54 5.83 -5.46
N GLU A 117 -16.24 6.95 -5.64
CA GLU A 117 -17.12 7.19 -6.80
C GLU A 117 -16.33 7.21 -8.11
N THR A 118 -15.14 7.82 -8.10
CA THR A 118 -14.27 7.83 -9.28
C THR A 118 -13.81 6.42 -9.63
N LEU A 119 -13.45 5.60 -8.64
CA LEU A 119 -13.08 4.20 -8.88
C LEU A 119 -14.24 3.36 -9.42
N LYS A 120 -15.46 3.61 -8.93
CA LYS A 120 -16.67 3.01 -9.51
C LYS A 120 -16.83 3.40 -10.98
N ALA A 121 -16.67 4.68 -11.30
CA ALA A 121 -16.78 5.17 -12.68
C ALA A 121 -15.68 4.62 -13.61
N LEU A 122 -14.49 4.33 -13.07
CA LEU A 122 -13.38 3.71 -13.78
C LEU A 122 -13.51 2.18 -13.89
N GLY A 123 -14.55 1.57 -13.31
CA GLY A 123 -14.85 0.15 -13.42
C GLY A 123 -14.16 -0.75 -12.39
N ALA A 124 -13.81 -0.23 -11.21
CA ALA A 124 -13.30 -1.06 -10.12
C ALA A 124 -14.38 -2.03 -9.60
N ASP A 125 -14.00 -3.30 -9.39
CA ASP A 125 -14.87 -4.37 -8.88
C ASP A 125 -15.04 -4.28 -7.35
N HIS A 126 -13.93 -4.05 -6.65
CA HIS A 126 -13.87 -3.96 -5.19
C HIS A 126 -12.77 -2.99 -4.78
N ALA A 127 -13.10 -1.94 -4.06
CA ALA A 127 -12.10 -1.02 -3.54
C ALA A 127 -12.44 -0.55 -2.13
N TRP A 128 -11.41 -0.36 -1.32
CA TRP A 128 -11.52 0.37 -0.05
C TRP A 128 -10.74 1.66 -0.19
N VAL A 129 -11.39 2.78 0.14
CA VAL A 129 -10.76 4.10 0.22
C VAL A 129 -10.78 4.53 1.67
N ALA A 130 -9.62 4.82 2.25
CA ALA A 130 -9.46 5.04 3.68
C ALA A 130 -8.71 6.32 4.03
N HIS A 131 -9.09 6.90 5.17
CA HIS A 131 -8.36 7.96 5.85
C HIS A 131 -8.37 7.68 7.36
N GLY A 132 -7.20 7.61 7.98
CA GLY A 132 -7.06 7.24 9.39
C GLY A 132 -6.26 8.25 10.20
N ASP A 133 -6.89 8.99 11.11
CA ASP A 133 -6.24 9.94 12.04
C ASP A 133 -5.14 10.82 11.40
N GLY A 134 -5.42 11.36 10.21
CA GLY A 134 -4.49 12.21 9.46
C GLY A 134 -3.53 11.47 8.52
N TYR A 135 -3.62 10.15 8.45
CA TYR A 135 -2.87 9.30 7.51
C TYR A 135 -3.74 8.86 6.33
N ASP A 136 -3.10 8.69 5.18
CA ASP A 136 -3.63 8.04 3.99
C ASP A 136 -3.50 6.50 4.08
N GLU A 137 -3.82 5.93 5.24
CA GLU A 137 -3.70 4.49 5.54
C GLU A 137 -4.76 4.10 6.59
N ILE A 138 -5.06 2.80 6.73
CA ILE A 138 -5.73 2.32 7.96
C ILE A 138 -4.70 2.43 9.08
N THR A 139 -5.07 3.07 10.20
CA THR A 139 -4.12 3.37 11.26
C THR A 139 -4.43 2.65 12.56
N THR A 140 -3.40 2.37 13.35
CA THR A 140 -3.51 1.93 14.74
C THR A 140 -3.52 3.09 15.74
N THR A 141 -3.40 4.34 15.29
CA THR A 141 -3.34 5.51 16.19
C THR A 141 -4.71 6.05 16.59
N GLY A 142 -5.73 5.74 15.80
CA GLY A 142 -7.07 6.29 15.98
C GLY A 142 -8.11 5.62 15.10
N GLU A 143 -9.21 6.32 14.88
CA GLU A 143 -10.26 5.87 13.98
C GLU A 143 -9.84 6.01 12.51
N THR A 144 -10.24 5.04 11.69
CA THR A 144 -10.15 5.10 10.23
C THR A 144 -11.54 5.14 9.63
N GLN A 145 -11.82 6.16 8.81
CA GLN A 145 -13.02 6.23 7.99
C GLN A 145 -12.76 5.53 6.65
N VAL A 146 -13.71 4.71 6.20
CA VAL A 146 -13.58 3.91 4.98
C VAL A 146 -14.84 4.02 4.13
N ALA A 147 -14.67 4.18 2.82
CA ALA A 147 -15.68 3.84 1.83
C ALA A 147 -15.28 2.55 1.11
N GLU A 148 -16.16 1.56 1.16
CA GLU A 148 -16.04 0.32 0.40
C GLU A 148 -16.95 0.37 -0.82
N LEU A 149 -16.35 0.23 -1.99
CA LEU A 149 -17.01 -0.10 -3.25
C LEU A 149 -16.98 -1.62 -3.41
N VAL A 150 -18.13 -2.27 -3.57
CA VAL A 150 -18.20 -3.69 -3.93
C VAL A 150 -19.49 -3.98 -4.71
N GLY A 151 -19.38 -4.66 -5.84
CA GLY A 151 -20.55 -4.99 -6.66
C GLY A 151 -21.29 -3.76 -7.19
N GLY A 152 -20.57 -2.66 -7.42
CA GLY A 152 -21.15 -1.39 -7.88
C GLY A 152 -21.81 -0.54 -6.79
N GLU A 153 -21.91 -1.03 -5.56
CA GLU A 153 -22.47 -0.28 -4.42
C GLU A 153 -21.35 0.29 -3.55
N ILE A 154 -21.55 1.50 -3.01
CA ILE A 154 -20.62 2.14 -2.08
C ILE A 154 -21.27 2.22 -0.71
N ARG A 155 -20.60 1.70 0.32
CA ARG A 155 -20.99 1.84 1.72
C ARG A 155 -19.85 2.44 2.53
N SER A 156 -20.20 3.21 3.56
CA SER A 156 -19.22 3.81 4.48
C SER A 156 -19.27 3.13 5.84
N PHE A 157 -18.11 2.99 6.47
CA PHE A 157 -17.97 2.51 7.84
C PHE A 157 -16.69 3.07 8.48
N SER A 158 -16.58 2.93 9.79
CA SER A 158 -15.36 3.26 10.54
C SER A 158 -14.72 2.01 11.11
N LEU A 159 -13.39 2.04 11.24
CA LEU A 159 -12.57 1.02 11.88
C LEU A 159 -11.83 1.64 13.06
N THR A 160 -11.71 0.87 14.14
CA THR A 160 -10.84 1.20 15.26
C THR A 160 -9.92 0.01 15.55
N PRO A 161 -8.73 0.24 16.12
CA PRO A 161 -7.81 -0.85 16.48
C PRO A 161 -8.46 -1.83 17.46
N GLU A 162 -9.25 -1.31 18.41
CA GLU A 162 -9.92 -2.12 19.42
C GLU A 162 -10.96 -3.08 18.84
N ALA A 163 -11.63 -2.68 17.74
CA ALA A 163 -12.63 -3.51 17.07
C ALA A 163 -12.04 -4.80 16.48
N VAL A 164 -10.72 -4.86 16.29
CA VAL A 164 -9.98 -6.03 15.80
C VAL A 164 -9.00 -6.58 16.85
N GLY A 165 -9.18 -6.23 18.12
CA GLY A 165 -8.39 -6.75 19.24
C GLY A 165 -6.99 -6.16 19.38
N LEU A 166 -6.70 -5.05 18.69
CA LEU A 166 -5.43 -4.32 18.83
C LEU A 166 -5.57 -3.16 19.80
N LYS A 167 -4.45 -2.80 20.45
CA LYS A 167 -4.36 -1.56 21.23
C LYS A 167 -4.09 -0.37 20.31
N ARG A 168 -4.39 0.84 20.77
CA ARG A 168 -3.91 2.05 20.10
C ARG A 168 -2.42 2.22 20.27
N HIS A 169 -1.77 2.64 19.19
CA HIS A 169 -0.39 3.08 19.19
C HIS A 169 -0.30 4.60 19.07
N THR A 170 0.87 5.15 19.37
CA THR A 170 1.17 6.56 19.19
C THR A 170 1.71 6.84 17.79
N LYS A 171 1.59 8.09 17.32
CA LYS A 171 2.16 8.52 16.04
C LYS A 171 3.69 8.36 16.02
N ASP A 172 4.34 8.49 17.19
CA ASP A 172 5.80 8.35 17.31
C ASP A 172 6.27 6.91 17.14
N GLU A 173 5.51 5.91 17.57
CA GLU A 173 5.82 4.49 17.33
C GLU A 173 5.75 4.09 15.85
N LEU A 174 5.05 4.87 15.01
CA LEU A 174 4.97 4.68 13.56
C LEU A 174 5.89 5.63 12.78
N ARG A 175 6.66 6.47 13.47
CA ARG A 175 7.55 7.43 12.84
C ARG A 175 8.59 6.68 12.01
N GLY A 176 8.67 7.04 10.73
CA GLY A 176 9.73 6.55 9.83
C GLY A 176 10.97 7.40 9.93
N GLY A 177 12.00 6.97 9.21
CA GLY A 177 13.22 7.73 8.98
C GLY A 177 13.57 7.81 7.50
N ASP A 178 14.86 7.86 7.23
CA ASP A 178 15.41 7.76 5.88
C ASP A 178 15.15 6.37 5.23
N ALA A 179 15.59 6.23 3.98
CA ALA A 179 15.42 5.01 3.21
C ALA A 179 16.04 3.78 3.87
N ALA A 180 17.23 3.92 4.48
CA ALA A 180 17.93 2.81 5.12
C ALA A 180 17.22 2.37 6.40
N TYR A 181 16.78 3.32 7.23
CA TYR A 181 16.00 3.04 8.42
C TYR A 181 14.68 2.34 8.08
N ASN A 182 13.91 2.87 7.11
CA ASN A 182 12.63 2.29 6.75
C ASN A 182 12.79 0.92 6.07
N ALA A 183 13.86 0.70 5.29
CA ALA A 183 14.19 -0.61 4.72
C ALA A 183 14.49 -1.64 5.81
N GLN A 184 15.32 -1.30 6.79
CA GLN A 184 15.62 -2.19 7.91
C GLN A 184 14.35 -2.51 8.71
N ALA A 185 13.58 -1.49 9.09
CA ALA A 185 12.33 -1.67 9.83
C ALA A 185 11.32 -2.55 9.07
N LEU A 186 11.23 -2.41 7.75
CA LEU A 186 10.37 -3.25 6.91
C LEU A 186 10.86 -4.69 6.90
N ARG A 187 12.17 -4.91 6.70
CA ARG A 187 12.76 -6.25 6.70
C ARG A 187 12.55 -6.96 8.05
N ASP A 188 12.78 -6.27 9.16
CA ASP A 188 12.58 -6.80 10.51
C ASP A 188 11.12 -7.19 10.76
N MET A 189 10.18 -6.32 10.35
CA MET A 189 8.74 -6.58 10.47
C MET A 189 8.31 -7.77 9.62
N LEU A 190 8.77 -7.88 8.37
CA LEU A 190 8.52 -9.06 7.53
C LEU A 190 9.15 -10.34 8.09
N GLY A 191 10.24 -10.20 8.86
CA GLY A 191 10.89 -11.26 9.61
C GLY A 191 10.21 -11.62 10.94
N GLY A 192 9.10 -10.95 11.29
CA GLY A 192 8.27 -11.28 12.44
C GLY A 192 8.37 -10.31 13.62
N ALA A 193 9.16 -9.24 13.54
CA ALA A 193 9.27 -8.26 14.62
C ALA A 193 7.89 -7.71 15.02
N ALA A 194 7.58 -7.78 16.30
CA ALA A 194 6.32 -7.28 16.86
C ALA A 194 6.37 -5.76 17.06
N GLY A 195 5.20 -5.12 17.16
CA GLY A 195 5.06 -3.71 17.52
C GLY A 195 4.11 -2.94 16.58
N ALA A 196 4.06 -1.63 16.77
CA ALA A 196 3.11 -0.74 16.09
C ALA A 196 3.11 -0.92 14.58
N PHE A 197 4.29 -0.99 13.95
CA PHE A 197 4.41 -1.16 12.52
C PHE A 197 3.77 -2.46 12.02
N ARG A 198 4.01 -3.58 12.72
CA ARG A 198 3.39 -4.87 12.40
C ARG A 198 1.88 -4.79 12.52
N ASP A 199 1.37 -4.25 13.62
CA ASP A 199 -0.06 -4.16 13.90
C ASP A 199 -0.79 -3.31 12.86
N THR A 200 -0.21 -2.17 12.45
CA THR A 200 -0.76 -1.35 11.36
C THR A 200 -0.69 -2.05 10.01
N VAL A 201 0.39 -2.78 9.72
CA VAL A 201 0.52 -3.58 8.49
C VAL A 201 -0.51 -4.69 8.45
N LEU A 202 -0.81 -5.35 9.58
CA LEU A 202 -1.84 -6.39 9.66
C LEU A 202 -3.22 -5.83 9.30
N MET A 203 -3.60 -4.65 9.81
CA MET A 203 -4.88 -4.02 9.45
C MET A 203 -4.95 -3.70 7.94
N ASN A 204 -3.90 -3.10 7.37
CA ASN A 204 -3.88 -2.75 5.94
C ASN A 204 -3.81 -3.99 5.03
N ALA A 205 -3.01 -4.99 5.39
CA ALA A 205 -2.92 -6.25 4.66
C ALA A 205 -4.23 -7.04 4.76
N GLY A 206 -4.85 -7.08 5.95
CA GLY A 206 -6.14 -7.70 6.16
C GLY A 206 -7.24 -7.07 5.30
N ALA A 207 -7.31 -5.74 5.26
CA ALA A 207 -8.19 -5.01 4.36
C ALA A 207 -7.92 -5.34 2.88
N GLY A 208 -6.64 -5.36 2.47
CA GLY A 208 -6.24 -5.77 1.13
C GLY A 208 -6.67 -7.20 0.78
N LEU A 209 -6.65 -8.13 1.74
CA LEU A 209 -7.12 -9.51 1.55
C LEU A 209 -8.65 -9.60 1.44
N VAL A 210 -9.40 -8.74 2.15
CA VAL A 210 -10.85 -8.61 1.97
C VAL A 210 -11.16 -8.08 0.58
N VAL A 211 -10.50 -6.99 0.16
CA VAL A 211 -10.65 -6.40 -1.18
C VAL A 211 -10.27 -7.41 -2.29
N ALA A 212 -9.27 -8.26 -2.05
CA ALA A 212 -8.87 -9.33 -2.96
C ALA A 212 -9.81 -10.56 -2.96
N GLY A 213 -10.83 -10.59 -2.09
CA GLY A 213 -11.74 -11.73 -1.96
C GLY A 213 -11.08 -12.98 -1.34
N LYS A 214 -9.97 -12.83 -0.61
CA LYS A 214 -9.28 -13.91 0.12
C LYS A 214 -9.71 -14.03 1.57
N ALA A 215 -10.39 -13.01 2.10
CA ALA A 215 -10.95 -13.00 3.44
C ALA A 215 -12.35 -12.37 3.42
N THR A 216 -13.23 -12.82 4.31
CA THR A 216 -14.60 -12.30 4.44
C THR A 216 -14.69 -11.12 5.40
N THR A 217 -13.86 -11.11 6.43
CA THR A 217 -13.81 -10.04 7.44
C THR A 217 -12.39 -9.52 7.60
N LEU A 218 -12.26 -8.31 8.14
CA LEU A 218 -10.95 -7.72 8.45
C LEU A 218 -10.16 -8.61 9.43
N ALA A 219 -10.82 -9.21 10.43
CA ALA A 219 -10.20 -10.09 11.40
C ALA A 219 -9.63 -11.37 10.73
N ASP A 220 -10.38 -11.99 9.81
CA ASP A 220 -9.90 -13.17 9.05
C ASP A 220 -8.70 -12.80 8.18
N GLY A 221 -8.75 -11.62 7.54
CA GLY A 221 -7.65 -11.08 6.75
C GLY A 221 -6.41 -10.86 7.60
N MET A 222 -6.56 -10.24 8.78
CA MET A 222 -5.46 -10.01 9.72
C MET A 222 -4.84 -11.32 10.23
N ALA A 223 -5.66 -12.33 10.55
CA ALA A 223 -5.16 -13.63 10.97
C ALA A 223 -4.34 -14.32 9.87
N THR A 224 -4.82 -14.25 8.62
CA THR A 224 -4.12 -14.79 7.44
C THR A 224 -2.80 -14.04 7.19
N ALA A 225 -2.83 -12.71 7.29
CA ALA A 225 -1.65 -11.86 7.15
C ALA A 225 -0.59 -12.15 8.24
N ALA A 226 -1.03 -12.35 9.49
CA ALA A 226 -0.15 -12.71 10.60
C ALA A 226 0.56 -14.04 10.34
N GLN A 227 -0.19 -15.08 9.91
CA GLN A 227 0.41 -16.36 9.52
C GLN A 227 1.43 -16.23 8.38
N ALA A 228 1.20 -15.35 7.40
CA ALA A 228 2.16 -15.11 6.32
C ALA A 228 3.47 -14.49 6.82
N ILE A 229 3.40 -13.55 7.77
CA ILE A 229 4.58 -12.98 8.44
C ILE A 229 5.28 -14.03 9.31
N ASP A 230 4.54 -14.70 10.21
CA ASP A 230 5.11 -15.64 11.20
C ASP A 230 5.74 -16.88 10.58
N SER A 231 5.25 -17.32 9.42
CA SER A 231 5.86 -18.40 8.64
C SER A 231 7.08 -17.97 7.81
N GLY A 232 7.45 -16.69 7.85
CA GLY A 232 8.53 -16.09 7.05
C GLY A 232 8.23 -16.03 5.55
N ARG A 233 6.98 -16.28 5.12
CA ARG A 233 6.61 -16.23 3.70
C ARG A 233 6.71 -14.81 3.15
N SER A 234 6.31 -13.81 3.92
CA SER A 234 6.38 -12.40 3.50
C SER A 234 7.82 -11.93 3.25
N LEU A 235 8.77 -12.35 4.10
CA LEU A 235 10.19 -12.05 3.89
C LEU A 235 10.75 -12.76 2.65
N LYS A 236 10.36 -14.03 2.40
CA LYS A 236 10.75 -14.77 1.19
C LYS A 236 10.25 -14.11 -0.09
N VAL A 237 9.06 -13.49 -0.08
CA VAL A 237 8.57 -12.72 -1.24
C VAL A 237 9.49 -11.55 -1.54
N LEU A 238 9.94 -10.81 -0.51
CA LEU A 238 10.90 -9.73 -0.68
C LEU A 238 12.22 -10.24 -1.26
N ASP A 239 12.81 -11.29 -0.66
CA ASP A 239 14.10 -11.84 -1.13
C ASP A 239 13.99 -12.30 -2.59
N ARG A 240 12.90 -12.99 -2.96
CA ARG A 240 12.68 -13.46 -4.34
C ARG A 240 12.41 -12.31 -5.32
N LEU A 241 11.78 -11.22 -4.87
CA LEU A 241 11.62 -10.01 -5.69
C LEU A 241 12.99 -9.36 -5.97
N VAL A 242 13.86 -9.29 -4.98
CA VAL A 242 15.24 -8.79 -5.15
C VAL A 242 15.97 -9.62 -6.19
N GLU A 243 15.93 -10.94 -6.10
CA GLU A 243 16.56 -11.84 -7.08
C GLU A 243 16.04 -11.59 -8.51
N ILE A 244 14.72 -11.71 -8.72
CA ILE A 244 14.12 -11.68 -10.07
C ILE A 244 14.21 -10.29 -10.72
N SER A 245 14.15 -9.22 -9.93
CA SER A 245 14.30 -7.85 -10.46
C SER A 245 15.73 -7.54 -10.92
N ASN A 246 16.74 -8.24 -10.39
CA ASN A 246 18.14 -8.03 -10.73
C ASN A 246 18.64 -8.90 -11.89
N GLY A 247 17.93 -9.97 -12.26
CA GLY A 247 18.24 -10.83 -13.41
C GLY A 247 18.71 -12.21 -12.99
#